data_AF-A0A6N7AD65-F1
#
_entry.id   AF-A0A6N7AD65-F1
#
_cell.length_a   1.000
_cell.length_b   1.000
_cell.length_c   1.000
_cell.angle_alpha   90.00
_cell.angle_beta   90.00
_cell.angle_gamma   90.00
#
_symmetry.space_group_name_H-M   'P 1'
#
loop_
_entity.id
_entity.type
_entity.pdbx_description
1 polymer ?
#
loop_
_entity_poly.entity_id
_entity_poly.type
_entity_poly.pdbx_seq_one_letter_code
_entity_poly.pdbx_strand_id
1 'polypeptide(L)'
;MTVSMDLITGLAAFLLTVMVLSYLIGDNPFFRLAIHIFVGVAAGYAGAVAWHQALWPKLFRPIVYGTLAEKLLAVIPLLLGILLLAKLSPRAARLGNPAMAYLVGIGAAVAIGGAVMGTIFPQTAATVNLFGVTGDGMAEKLFEASIVLAGAVTTLVYFHFGAKAAPGGPRRGKFVQALGWVGQFFVAITFGALFAGVYAAAMTALVERIYFIWIFLGSLF
;
A
#
# COMPACT_ATOMS: atom_id res chain seq x y z
N MET A 1 -8.78 -35.12 29.26
CA MET A 1 -8.23 -33.74 29.17
C MET A 1 -8.40 -33.26 27.74
N THR A 2 -9.43 -32.47 27.46
CA THR A 2 -9.56 -31.79 26.17
C THR A 2 -8.55 -30.65 26.17
N VAL A 3 -7.54 -30.73 25.30
CA VAL A 3 -6.64 -29.61 25.04
C VAL A 3 -7.52 -28.41 24.65
N SER A 4 -7.44 -27.31 25.41
CA SER A 4 -8.24 -26.11 25.11
C SER A 4 -7.77 -25.50 23.80
N MET A 5 -8.72 -25.04 22.98
CA MET A 5 -8.42 -24.39 21.70
C MET A 5 -7.46 -23.20 21.89
N ASP A 6 -7.58 -22.50 23.01
CA ASP A 6 -6.73 -21.37 23.40
C ASP A 6 -5.26 -21.77 23.61
N LEU A 7 -5.01 -22.98 24.13
CA LEU A 7 -3.64 -23.48 24.30
C LEU A 7 -3.01 -23.82 22.95
N ILE A 8 -3.78 -24.39 22.02
CA ILE A 8 -3.29 -24.74 20.67
C ILE A 8 -2.96 -23.46 19.88
N THR A 9 -3.88 -22.49 19.88
CA THR A 9 -3.68 -21.21 19.17
C THR A 9 -2.57 -20.39 19.83
N GLY A 10 -2.50 -20.38 21.17
CA GLY A 10 -1.43 -19.75 21.93
C GLY A 10 -0.06 -20.35 21.63
N LEU A 11 0.06 -21.68 21.60
CA LEU A 11 1.31 -22.37 21.28
C LEU A 11 1.76 -22.10 19.84
N ALA A 12 0.82 -22.14 18.89
CA ALA A 12 1.11 -21.81 17.50
C ALA A 12 1.61 -20.35 17.34
N ALA A 13 0.93 -19.41 18.00
CA ALA A 13 1.32 -18.00 17.99
C ALA A 13 2.69 -17.78 18.66
N PHE A 14 2.96 -18.47 19.77
CA PHE A 14 4.26 -18.45 20.45
C PHE A 14 5.38 -18.96 19.54
N LEU A 15 5.23 -20.15 18.96
CA LEU A 15 6.22 -20.75 18.08
C LEU A 15 6.49 -19.85 16.87
N LEU A 16 5.46 -19.37 16.19
CA LEU A 16 5.61 -18.46 15.05
C LEU A 16 6.31 -17.15 15.45
N THR A 17 5.98 -16.58 16.61
CA THR A 17 6.61 -15.35 17.10
C THR A 17 8.11 -15.56 17.34
N VAL A 18 8.48 -16.66 18.02
CA VAL A 18 9.88 -17.02 18.25
C VAL A 18 10.62 -17.30 16.94
N MET A 19 10.01 -18.01 16.00
CA MET A 19 10.60 -18.29 14.69
C MET A 19 10.85 -17.01 13.90
N VAL A 20 9.94 -16.02 13.95
CA VAL A 20 10.17 -14.71 13.30
C VAL A 20 11.27 -13.93 14.00
N LEU A 21 11.25 -13.85 15.34
CA LEU A 21 12.26 -13.13 16.12
C LEU A 21 13.67 -13.74 16.02
N SER A 22 13.77 -15.03 15.70
CA SER A 22 15.06 -15.71 15.49
C SER A 22 15.92 -15.06 14.40
N TYR A 23 15.32 -14.28 13.50
CA TYR A 23 16.03 -13.44 12.53
C TYR A 23 17.06 -12.50 13.17
N LEU A 24 16.83 -12.05 14.40
CA LEU A 24 17.76 -11.19 15.12
C LEU A 24 19.14 -11.85 15.32
N ILE A 25 19.17 -13.18 15.35
CA ILE A 25 20.39 -14.01 15.53
C ILE A 25 20.99 -14.39 14.16
N GLY A 26 20.36 -13.99 13.05
CA GLY A 26 20.77 -14.27 11.67
C GLY A 26 19.80 -15.16 10.90
N ASP A 27 20.13 -15.47 9.65
CA ASP A 27 19.30 -16.26 8.74
C ASP A 27 19.34 -17.76 9.08
N ASN A 28 18.36 -18.20 9.86
CA ASN A 28 18.26 -19.58 10.34
C ASN A 28 17.08 -20.34 9.68
N PRO A 29 17.07 -21.69 9.70
CA PRO A 29 16.01 -22.49 9.09
C PRO A 29 14.60 -22.20 9.66
N PHE A 30 14.49 -21.85 10.94
CA PHE A 30 13.21 -21.57 11.59
C PHE A 30 12.59 -20.26 11.07
N PHE A 31 13.40 -19.22 10.94
CA PHE A 31 12.99 -17.97 10.31
C PHE A 31 12.54 -18.18 8.87
N ARG A 32 13.33 -18.92 8.08
CA ARG A 32 12.95 -19.25 6.70
C ARG A 32 11.62 -20.00 6.66
N LEU A 33 11.42 -21.00 7.51
CA LEU A 33 10.16 -21.74 7.59
C LEU A 33 8.98 -20.80 7.90
N ALA A 34 9.11 -19.89 8.88
CA ALA A 34 8.08 -18.93 9.20
C ALA A 34 7.72 -18.04 7.99
N ILE A 35 8.72 -17.56 7.24
CA ILE A 35 8.47 -16.78 6.02
C ILE A 35 7.75 -17.61 4.96
N HIS A 36 8.16 -18.86 4.71
CA HIS A 36 7.52 -19.69 3.70
C HIS A 36 6.06 -19.98 4.06
N ILE A 37 5.77 -20.23 5.34
CA ILE A 37 4.40 -20.36 5.84
C ILE A 37 3.64 -19.06 5.60
N PHE A 38 4.20 -17.91 5.98
CA PHE A 38 3.55 -16.61 5.82
C PHE A 38 3.24 -16.30 4.35
N VAL A 39 4.22 -16.47 3.46
CA VAL A 39 4.06 -16.27 2.01
C VAL A 39 3.05 -17.26 1.43
N GLY A 40 3.08 -18.52 1.86
CA GLY A 40 2.12 -19.53 1.44
C GLY A 40 0.68 -19.19 1.84
N VAL A 41 0.47 -18.76 3.10
CA VAL A 41 -0.84 -18.32 3.59
C VAL A 41 -1.30 -17.07 2.85
N ALA A 42 -0.43 -16.09 2.62
CA ALA A 42 -0.75 -14.88 1.86
C ALA A 42 -1.15 -15.20 0.42
N ALA A 43 -0.41 -16.08 -0.26
CA ALA A 43 -0.72 -16.53 -1.62
C ALA A 43 -2.03 -17.33 -1.65
N GLY A 44 -2.26 -18.19 -0.66
CA GLY A 44 -3.50 -18.97 -0.53
C GLY A 44 -4.72 -18.07 -0.31
N TYR A 45 -4.62 -17.10 0.59
CA TYR A 45 -5.67 -16.10 0.82
C TYR A 45 -5.94 -15.27 -0.44
N ALA A 46 -4.90 -14.77 -1.10
CA ALA A 46 -5.04 -14.03 -2.36
C ALA A 46 -5.73 -14.90 -3.45
N GLY A 47 -5.37 -16.17 -3.54
CA GLY A 47 -6.02 -17.14 -4.43
C GLY A 47 -7.50 -17.37 -4.10
N ALA A 48 -7.83 -17.52 -2.81
CA ALA A 48 -9.22 -17.66 -2.36
C ALA A 48 -10.05 -16.41 -2.67
N VAL A 49 -9.49 -15.22 -2.44
CA VAL A 49 -10.11 -13.94 -2.80
C VAL A 49 -10.33 -13.85 -4.31
N ALA A 50 -9.31 -14.18 -5.12
CA ALA A 50 -9.43 -14.20 -6.58
C ALA A 50 -10.52 -15.18 -7.05
N TRP A 51 -10.62 -16.36 -6.44
CA TRP A 51 -11.65 -17.33 -6.76
C TRP A 51 -13.06 -16.81 -6.42
N HIS A 52 -13.27 -16.42 -5.17
CA HIS A 52 -14.60 -16.08 -4.65
C HIS A 52 -15.10 -14.71 -5.10
N GLN A 53 -14.21 -13.74 -5.34
CA GLN A 53 -14.59 -12.36 -5.68
C GLN A 53 -14.44 -12.03 -7.17
N ALA A 54 -13.59 -12.77 -7.90
CA ALA A 54 -13.37 -12.52 -9.32
C ALA A 54 -13.79 -13.70 -10.20
N LEU A 55 -13.07 -14.83 -10.15
CA LEU A 55 -13.25 -15.92 -11.11
C LEU A 55 -14.66 -16.52 -11.07
N TRP A 56 -15.13 -16.94 -9.90
CA TRP A 56 -16.46 -17.53 -9.80
C TRP A 56 -17.59 -16.54 -10.19
N PRO A 57 -17.73 -15.36 -9.54
CA PRO A 57 -18.85 -14.48 -9.82
C PRO A 57 -18.78 -13.75 -11.16
N LYS A 58 -17.58 -13.42 -11.67
CA LYS A 58 -17.42 -12.59 -12.88
C LYS A 58 -17.11 -13.39 -14.15
N LEU A 59 -16.59 -14.61 -14.03
CA LEU A 59 -16.25 -15.43 -15.19
C LEU A 59 -17.15 -16.66 -15.29
N PHE A 60 -17.13 -17.54 -14.28
CA PHE A 60 -17.82 -18.83 -14.39
C PHE A 60 -19.34 -18.72 -14.25
N ARG A 61 -19.83 -17.94 -13.29
CA ARG A 61 -21.28 -17.79 -13.05
C ARG A 61 -22.03 -17.22 -14.27
N PRO A 62 -21.57 -16.15 -14.95
CA PRO A 62 -22.22 -15.66 -16.16
C PRO A 62 -22.19 -16.66 -17.32
N ILE A 63 -21.11 -17.44 -17.45
CA ILE A 63 -20.99 -18.45 -18.52
C ILE A 63 -22.01 -19.59 -18.31
N VAL A 64 -22.19 -20.05 -17.07
CA VAL A 64 -23.06 -21.19 -16.76
C VAL A 64 -24.52 -20.77 -16.68
N TYR A 65 -24.82 -19.68 -15.97
CA TYR A 65 -26.19 -19.30 -15.60
C TYR A 65 -26.67 -17.97 -16.19
N GLY A 66 -25.81 -17.23 -16.90
CA GLY A 66 -26.12 -15.90 -17.40
C GLY A 66 -26.96 -15.88 -18.68
N THR A 67 -27.46 -14.69 -18.98
CA THR A 67 -28.12 -14.36 -20.25
C THR A 67 -27.14 -14.37 -21.43
N LEU A 68 -27.63 -14.34 -22.67
CA LEU A 68 -26.76 -14.31 -23.86
C LEU A 68 -25.79 -13.11 -23.83
N ALA A 69 -26.24 -11.94 -23.40
CA ALA A 69 -25.41 -10.75 -23.28
C ALA A 69 -24.29 -10.93 -22.24
N GLU A 70 -24.61 -11.49 -21.08
CA GLU A 70 -23.64 -11.77 -20.01
C GLU A 70 -22.61 -12.81 -20.42
N LYS A 71 -23.04 -13.86 -21.16
CA LYS A 71 -22.14 -14.85 -21.74
C LYS A 71 -21.16 -14.21 -22.71
N LEU A 72 -21.63 -13.37 -23.63
CA LEU A 72 -20.79 -12.66 -24.59
C LEU A 72 -19.77 -11.74 -23.90
N LEU A 73 -20.17 -11.03 -22.85
CA LEU A 73 -19.26 -10.19 -22.06
C LEU A 73 -18.21 -11.02 -21.31
N ALA A 74 -18.56 -12.21 -20.82
CA ALA A 74 -17.63 -13.10 -20.14
C ALA A 74 -16.61 -13.79 -21.07
N VAL A 75 -16.86 -13.82 -22.39
CA VAL A 75 -15.89 -14.35 -23.38
C VAL A 75 -14.61 -13.50 -23.40
N ILE A 76 -14.72 -12.18 -23.24
CA ILE A 76 -13.56 -11.28 -23.27
C ILE A 76 -12.55 -11.62 -22.16
N PRO A 77 -12.93 -11.63 -20.85
CA PRO A 77 -12.00 -11.99 -19.79
C PRO A 77 -11.54 -13.46 -19.88
N LEU A 78 -12.37 -14.37 -20.40
CA LEU A 78 -11.96 -15.76 -20.64
C LEU A 78 -10.81 -15.82 -21.65
N LEU A 79 -10.98 -15.15 -22.79
CA LEU A 79 -9.99 -15.13 -23.87
C LEU A 79 -8.70 -14.45 -23.40
N LEU A 80 -8.79 -13.31 -22.71
CA LEU A 80 -7.62 -12.64 -22.14
C LEU A 80 -6.92 -13.52 -21.08
N GLY A 81 -7.68 -14.25 -20.26
CA GLY A 81 -7.12 -15.21 -19.30
C GLY A 81 -6.37 -16.35 -19.98
N ILE A 82 -6.94 -16.93 -21.05
CA ILE A 82 -6.28 -17.97 -21.84
C ILE A 82 -5.02 -17.44 -22.53
N LEU A 83 -5.08 -16.24 -23.12
CA LEU A 83 -3.90 -15.61 -23.73
C LEU A 83 -2.80 -15.36 -22.69
N LEU A 84 -3.16 -15.04 -21.45
CA LEU A 84 -2.20 -14.87 -20.38
C LEU A 84 -1.48 -16.18 -20.02
N LEU A 85 -2.16 -17.33 -20.09
CA LEU A 85 -1.52 -18.64 -19.91
C LEU A 85 -0.42 -18.91 -20.94
N ALA A 86 -0.51 -18.31 -22.14
CA ALA A 86 0.54 -18.43 -23.15
C ALA A 86 1.90 -17.84 -22.70
N LYS A 87 1.92 -16.99 -21.66
CA LYS A 87 3.16 -16.48 -21.05
C LYS A 87 3.96 -17.54 -20.29
N LEU A 88 3.37 -18.67 -19.90
CA LEU A 88 4.09 -19.75 -19.22
C LEU A 88 5.11 -20.43 -20.14
N SER A 89 4.91 -20.36 -21.46
CA SER A 89 5.82 -20.94 -22.45
C SER A 89 6.60 -19.84 -23.19
N PRO A 90 7.95 -19.92 -23.25
CA PRO A 90 8.76 -18.96 -24.00
C PRO A 90 8.37 -18.84 -25.48
N ARG A 91 7.87 -19.92 -26.10
CA ARG A 91 7.47 -19.95 -27.52
C ARG A 91 6.14 -19.24 -27.79
N ALA A 92 5.19 -19.36 -26.86
CA ALA A 92 3.85 -18.79 -27.00
C ALA A 92 3.71 -17.40 -26.33
N ALA A 93 4.73 -16.93 -25.63
CA ALA A 93 4.69 -15.71 -24.81
C ALA A 93 4.26 -14.44 -25.56
N ARG A 94 4.41 -14.38 -26.89
CA ARG A 94 3.95 -13.24 -27.71
C ARG A 94 2.42 -13.14 -27.76
N LEU A 95 1.71 -14.27 -27.73
CA LEU A 95 0.23 -14.31 -27.73
C LEU A 95 -0.36 -13.69 -26.48
N GLY A 96 0.37 -13.70 -25.35
CA GLY A 96 -0.05 -13.05 -24.10
C GLY A 96 0.22 -11.54 -24.04
N ASN A 97 0.84 -10.92 -25.04
CA ASN A 97 1.14 -9.49 -25.02
C ASN A 97 -0.11 -8.60 -24.94
N PRO A 98 -1.20 -8.86 -25.69
CA PRO A 98 -2.42 -8.05 -25.59
C PRO A 98 -3.05 -8.12 -24.19
N ALA A 99 -3.08 -9.31 -23.57
CA ALA A 99 -3.57 -9.48 -22.20
C ALA A 99 -2.72 -8.70 -21.19
N MET A 100 -1.39 -8.74 -21.31
CA MET A 100 -0.50 -7.95 -20.48
C MET A 100 -0.67 -6.44 -20.70
N ALA A 101 -0.80 -5.99 -21.95
CA ALA A 101 -1.05 -4.58 -22.26
C ALA A 101 -2.36 -4.08 -21.64
N TYR A 102 -3.42 -4.90 -21.71
CA TYR A 102 -4.69 -4.61 -21.06
C TYR A 102 -4.55 -4.50 -19.53
N LEU A 103 -3.87 -5.46 -18.89
CA LEU A 103 -3.63 -5.43 -17.44
C LEU A 103 -2.80 -4.22 -17.00
N VAL A 104 -1.74 -3.89 -17.73
CA VAL A 104 -0.92 -2.70 -17.45
C VAL A 104 -1.73 -1.42 -17.68
N GLY A 105 -2.55 -1.36 -18.74
CA GLY A 105 -3.45 -0.24 -19.00
C GLY A 105 -4.45 -0.01 -17.87
N ILE A 106 -5.10 -1.08 -17.37
CA ILE A 106 -5.97 -1.00 -16.19
C ILE A 106 -5.18 -0.57 -14.97
N GLY A 107 -4.01 -1.18 -14.72
CA GLY A 107 -3.17 -0.84 -13.58
C GLY A 107 -2.79 0.65 -13.57
N ALA A 108 -2.40 1.19 -14.72
CA ALA A 108 -2.12 2.61 -14.90
C ALA A 108 -3.37 3.47 -14.69
N ALA A 109 -4.52 3.09 -15.27
CA ALA A 109 -5.78 3.81 -15.10
C ALA A 109 -6.25 3.84 -13.63
N VAL A 110 -6.14 2.71 -12.92
CA VAL A 110 -6.48 2.60 -11.50
C VAL A 110 -5.50 3.39 -10.64
N ALA A 111 -4.20 3.35 -10.95
CA ALA A 111 -3.20 4.13 -10.23
C ALA A 111 -3.42 5.65 -10.41
N ILE A 112 -3.62 6.11 -11.65
CA ILE A 112 -3.90 7.52 -11.95
C ILE A 112 -5.24 7.94 -11.34
N GLY A 113 -6.30 7.17 -11.58
CA GLY A 113 -7.63 7.44 -11.04
C GLY A 113 -7.64 7.45 -9.51
N GLY A 114 -6.97 6.48 -8.87
CA GLY A 114 -6.80 6.39 -7.43
C GLY A 114 -5.97 7.55 -6.86
N ALA A 115 -4.92 7.98 -7.55
CA ALA A 115 -4.16 9.16 -7.16
C ALA A 115 -5.02 10.43 -7.26
N VAL A 116 -5.73 10.63 -8.37
CA VAL A 116 -6.53 11.85 -8.57
C VAL A 116 -7.72 11.90 -7.61
N MET A 117 -8.55 10.85 -7.59
CA MET A 117 -9.78 10.80 -6.79
C MET A 117 -9.52 10.50 -5.32
N GLY A 118 -8.52 9.67 -5.01
CA GLY A 118 -8.20 9.28 -3.64
C GLY A 118 -7.27 10.26 -2.93
N THR A 119 -6.48 11.04 -3.67
CA THR A 119 -5.53 12.00 -3.07
C THR A 119 -5.73 13.43 -3.55
N ILE A 120 -5.57 13.74 -4.83
CA ILE A 120 -5.50 15.14 -5.29
C ILE A 120 -6.78 15.91 -4.97
N PHE A 121 -7.96 15.38 -5.32
CA PHE A 121 -9.22 16.08 -5.04
C PHE A 121 -9.54 16.17 -3.55
N PRO A 122 -9.50 15.10 -2.75
CA PRO A 122 -9.72 15.20 -1.30
C PRO A 122 -8.74 16.14 -0.61
N GLN A 123 -7.46 16.10 -0.96
CA GLN A 123 -6.44 16.98 -0.35
C GLN A 123 -6.63 18.44 -0.75
N THR A 124 -7.00 18.71 -2.01
CA THR A 124 -7.36 20.07 -2.45
C THR A 124 -8.59 20.58 -1.71
N ALA A 125 -9.65 19.76 -1.63
CA ALA A 125 -10.89 20.13 -0.92
C ALA A 125 -10.64 20.35 0.57
N ALA A 126 -9.86 19.48 1.22
CA ALA A 126 -9.47 19.64 2.62
C ALA A 126 -8.74 20.97 2.85
N THR A 127 -7.80 21.32 1.96
CA THR A 127 -7.06 22.59 2.03
C THR A 127 -7.99 23.80 1.85
N VAL A 128 -8.96 23.74 0.94
CA VAL A 128 -9.96 24.81 0.74
C VAL A 128 -10.88 24.93 1.96
N ASN A 129 -11.33 23.81 2.52
CA ASN A 129 -12.24 23.79 3.66
C ASN A 129 -11.63 24.41 4.93
N LEU A 130 -10.30 24.41 5.07
CA LEU A 130 -9.61 25.14 6.16
C LEU A 130 -9.90 26.65 6.15
N PHE A 131 -10.24 27.22 4.99
CA PHE A 131 -10.58 28.64 4.87
C PHE A 131 -12.08 28.93 4.97
N GLY A 132 -12.93 27.90 5.01
CA GLY A 132 -14.40 28.02 5.11
C GLY A 132 -14.92 28.30 6.52
N VAL A 133 -14.13 28.93 7.39
CA VAL A 133 -14.43 29.08 8.82
C VAL A 133 -15.21 30.37 9.07
N THR A 134 -16.38 30.24 9.71
CA THR A 134 -17.18 31.35 10.22
C THR A 134 -17.45 31.15 11.72
N GLY A 135 -17.19 32.15 12.55
CA GLY A 135 -17.45 32.11 14.00
C GLY A 135 -16.25 32.48 14.87
N ASP A 136 -16.31 32.11 16.14
CA ASP A 136 -15.30 32.46 17.14
C ASP A 136 -13.95 31.76 16.88
N GLY A 137 -12.83 32.45 17.12
CA GLY A 137 -11.48 31.96 16.82
C GLY A 137 -11.08 32.00 15.32
N MET A 138 -11.75 32.83 14.51
CA MET A 138 -11.49 32.97 13.07
C MET A 138 -10.02 33.30 12.75
N ALA A 139 -9.38 34.18 13.53
CA ALA A 139 -8.00 34.60 13.31
C ALA A 139 -7.00 33.44 13.50
N GLU A 140 -7.20 32.61 14.53
CA GLU A 140 -6.35 31.44 14.82
C GLU A 140 -6.48 30.39 13.72
N LYS A 141 -7.72 30.06 13.32
CA LYS A 141 -7.98 29.08 12.26
C LYS A 141 -7.50 29.54 10.88
N LEU A 142 -7.61 30.85 10.57
CA LEU A 142 -7.04 31.41 9.35
C LEU A 142 -5.50 31.37 9.36
N PHE A 143 -4.89 31.57 10.52
CA PHE A 143 -3.45 31.45 10.67
C PHE A 143 -2.98 30.01 10.43
N GLU A 144 -3.65 29.03 11.03
CA GLU A 144 -3.39 27.61 10.77
C GLU A 144 -3.57 27.25 9.29
N ALA A 145 -4.69 27.67 8.69
CA ALA A 145 -4.97 27.45 7.27
C ALA A 145 -3.89 28.06 6.36
N SER A 146 -3.39 29.24 6.73
CA SER A 146 -2.31 29.94 6.00
C SER A 146 -0.98 29.19 6.09
N ILE A 147 -0.64 28.64 7.26
CA ILE A 147 0.56 27.80 7.43
C ILE A 147 0.45 26.54 6.56
N VAL A 148 -0.70 25.86 6.60
CA VAL A 148 -0.92 24.64 5.79
C VAL A 148 -0.81 24.96 4.30
N LEU A 149 -1.45 26.04 3.83
CA LEU A 149 -1.37 26.47 2.44
C LEU A 149 0.07 26.83 2.03
N ALA A 150 0.79 27.58 2.86
CA ALA A 150 2.18 27.95 2.61
C ALA A 150 3.09 26.70 2.55
N GLY A 151 2.90 25.75 3.48
CA GLY A 151 3.60 24.46 3.47
C GLY A 151 3.32 23.65 2.22
N ALA A 152 2.06 23.55 1.80
CA ALA A 152 1.66 22.85 0.58
C ALA A 152 2.29 23.47 -0.68
N VAL A 153 2.18 24.79 -0.84
CA VAL A 153 2.72 25.51 -2.01
C VAL A 153 4.25 25.42 -2.05
N THR A 154 4.94 25.67 -0.94
CA THR A 154 6.41 25.60 -0.89
C THR A 154 6.92 24.17 -1.15
N THR A 155 6.20 23.15 -0.67
CA THR A 155 6.51 21.74 -0.96
C THR A 155 6.31 21.39 -2.44
N LEU A 156 5.22 21.87 -3.07
CA LEU A 156 5.02 21.70 -4.51
C LEU A 156 6.14 22.38 -5.32
N VAL A 157 6.59 23.57 -4.89
CA VAL A 157 7.71 24.28 -5.51
C VAL A 157 9.03 23.51 -5.37
N TYR A 158 9.27 22.87 -4.21
CA TYR A 158 10.45 22.02 -4.00
C TYR A 158 10.51 20.87 -5.02
N PHE A 159 9.39 20.19 -5.26
CA PHE A 159 9.27 19.10 -6.24
C PHE A 159 9.08 19.56 -7.70
N HIS A 160 9.07 20.87 -7.97
CA HIS A 160 8.91 21.37 -9.33
C HIS A 160 10.15 21.07 -10.19
N PHE A 161 9.97 20.19 -11.18
CA PHE A 161 11.03 19.76 -12.12
C PHE A 161 11.27 20.73 -13.29
N GLY A 162 10.82 22.00 -13.20
CA GLY A 162 10.99 23.01 -14.27
C GLY A 162 12.38 23.63 -14.38
N ALA A 163 13.44 22.96 -13.92
CA ALA A 163 14.79 23.50 -14.02
C ALA A 163 15.26 23.48 -15.48
N LYS A 164 15.44 24.65 -16.09
CA LYS A 164 15.98 24.75 -17.45
C LYS A 164 17.41 24.23 -17.47
N ALA A 165 17.70 23.33 -18.41
CA ALA A 165 19.06 22.86 -18.67
C ALA A 165 19.91 24.08 -19.11
N ALA A 166 20.91 24.42 -18.31
CA ALA A 166 21.89 25.46 -18.62
C ALA A 166 23.31 24.85 -18.60
N PRO A 167 24.30 25.45 -19.28
CA PRO A 167 25.66 24.88 -19.47
C PRO A 167 26.56 24.88 -18.21
N GLY A 168 25.98 24.69 -17.03
CA GLY A 168 26.66 24.64 -15.73
C GLY A 168 25.78 24.07 -14.61
N GLY A 169 24.74 23.30 -14.96
CA GLY A 169 23.75 22.74 -14.04
C GLY A 169 22.39 23.44 -14.12
N PRO A 170 21.32 22.83 -13.59
CA PRO A 170 19.98 23.38 -13.65
C PRO A 170 19.90 24.72 -12.90
N ARG A 171 19.70 25.83 -13.62
CA ARG A 171 19.53 27.16 -13.00
C ARG A 171 18.05 27.41 -12.70
N ARG A 172 17.69 27.39 -11.42
CA ARG A 172 16.38 27.85 -10.91
C ARG A 172 16.47 29.35 -10.57
N GLY A 173 15.37 30.09 -10.72
CA GLY A 173 15.31 31.48 -10.27
C GLY A 173 15.50 31.57 -8.75
N LYS A 174 16.16 32.62 -8.25
CA LYS A 174 16.47 32.81 -6.81
C LYS A 174 15.24 32.68 -5.91
N PHE A 175 14.09 33.19 -6.37
CA PHE A 175 12.81 33.10 -5.66
C PHE A 175 12.28 31.65 -5.54
N VAL A 176 12.35 30.88 -6.62
CA VAL A 176 11.96 29.46 -6.65
C VAL A 176 12.87 28.62 -5.76
N GLN A 177 14.17 28.95 -5.73
CA GLN A 177 15.13 28.28 -4.86
C GLN A 177 14.87 28.55 -3.37
N ALA A 178 14.56 29.80 -3.01
CA ALA A 178 14.22 30.17 -1.63
C ALA A 178 12.92 29.48 -1.15
N LEU A 179 11.87 29.52 -1.96
CA LEU A 179 10.61 28.81 -1.66
C LEU A 179 10.81 27.28 -1.58
N GLY A 180 11.63 26.71 -2.47
CA GLY A 180 11.96 25.30 -2.43
C GLY A 180 12.73 24.89 -1.17
N TRP A 181 13.60 25.75 -0.64
CA TRP A 181 14.29 25.49 0.63
C TRP A 181 13.33 25.42 1.82
N VAL A 182 12.33 26.31 1.87
CA VAL A 182 11.26 26.24 2.88
C VAL A 182 10.46 24.94 2.71
N GLY A 183 10.11 24.57 1.48
CA GLY A 183 9.42 23.30 1.19
C GLY A 183 10.23 22.08 1.64
N GLN A 184 11.55 22.09 1.46
CA GLN A 184 12.44 21.02 1.92
C GLN A 184 12.36 20.83 3.45
N PHE A 185 12.23 21.92 4.21
CA PHE A 185 12.07 21.85 5.66
C PHE A 185 10.74 21.17 6.06
N PHE A 186 9.63 21.52 5.40
CA PHE A 186 8.34 20.85 5.60
C PHE A 186 8.41 19.36 5.25
N VAL A 187 9.07 19.00 4.15
CA VAL A 187 9.29 17.60 3.76
C VAL A 187 10.12 16.85 4.81
N ALA A 188 11.20 17.47 5.31
CA ALA A 188 12.05 16.87 6.33
C ALA A 188 11.30 16.63 7.65
N ILE A 189 10.48 17.59 8.10
CA ILE A 189 9.63 17.42 9.28
C ILE A 189 8.63 16.28 9.06
N THR A 190 7.95 16.27 7.91
CA THR A 190 6.93 15.27 7.61
C THR A 190 7.51 13.86 7.57
N PHE A 191 8.64 13.67 6.89
CA PHE A 191 9.35 12.38 6.90
C PHE A 191 9.88 12.02 8.29
N GLY A 192 10.35 13.00 9.07
CA GLY A 192 10.76 12.78 10.46
C GLY A 192 9.60 12.27 11.32
N ALA A 193 8.43 12.89 11.22
CA ALA A 193 7.22 12.46 11.93
C ALA A 193 6.75 11.07 11.49
N LEU A 194 6.75 10.79 10.18
CA LEU A 194 6.40 9.46 9.66
C LEU A 194 7.40 8.39 10.14
N PHE A 195 8.71 8.68 10.11
CA PHE A 195 9.73 7.78 10.61
C PHE A 195 9.57 7.52 12.11
N ALA A 196 9.37 8.57 12.92
CA ALA A 196 9.13 8.44 14.35
C ALA A 196 7.87 7.61 14.64
N GLY A 197 6.79 7.81 13.88
CA GLY A 197 5.56 7.03 13.98
C GLY A 197 5.74 5.56 13.64
N VAL A 198 6.42 5.25 12.52
CA VAL A 198 6.74 3.86 12.12
C VAL A 198 7.66 3.20 13.14
N TYR A 199 8.68 3.92 13.62
CA TYR A 199 9.60 3.43 14.63
C TYR A 199 8.87 3.12 15.95
N ALA A 200 8.04 4.06 16.43
CA ALA A 200 7.25 3.86 17.65
C ALA A 200 6.28 2.68 17.49
N ALA A 201 5.60 2.56 16.36
CA ALA A 201 4.71 1.42 16.08
C ALA A 201 5.49 0.09 16.06
N ALA A 202 6.67 0.05 15.44
CA ALA A 202 7.52 -1.13 15.41
C ALA A 202 8.03 -1.51 16.80
N MET A 203 8.43 -0.53 17.62
CA MET A 203 8.84 -0.75 19.01
C MET A 203 7.69 -1.24 19.88
N THR A 204 6.51 -0.64 19.77
CA THR A 204 5.30 -1.10 20.46
C THR A 204 4.97 -2.54 20.06
N ALA A 205 4.97 -2.86 18.75
CA ALA A 205 4.73 -4.21 18.27
C ALA A 205 5.77 -5.21 18.82
N LEU A 206 7.05 -4.83 18.88
CA LEU A 206 8.10 -5.67 19.47
C LEU A 206 7.86 -5.92 20.96
N VAL A 207 7.55 -4.86 21.73
CA VAL A 207 7.22 -4.95 23.16
C VAL A 207 6.02 -5.87 23.37
N GLU A 208 4.95 -5.71 22.58
CA GLU A 208 3.77 -6.57 22.63
C GLU A 208 4.12 -8.04 22.37
N ARG A 209 4.99 -8.33 21.39
CA ARG A 209 5.41 -9.72 21.09
C ARG A 209 6.25 -10.32 22.22
N ILE A 210 7.16 -9.55 22.83
CA ILE A 210 7.95 -10.00 23.98
C ILE A 210 7.06 -10.22 25.20
N TYR A 211 6.13 -9.29 25.46
CA TYR A 211 5.18 -9.39 26.57
C TYR A 211 4.24 -10.60 26.41
N PHE A 212 3.77 -10.85 25.19
CA PHE A 212 3.00 -12.05 24.86
C PHE A 212 3.77 -13.34 25.17
N ILE A 213 5.05 -13.43 24.76
CA ILE A 213 5.92 -14.58 25.07
C ILE A 213 6.03 -14.76 26.59
N TRP A 214 6.25 -13.67 27.33
CA TRP A 214 6.37 -13.72 28.79
C TRP A 214 5.10 -14.23 29.47
N ILE A 215 3.93 -13.68 29.13
CA ILE A 215 2.65 -14.14 29.68
C ILE A 215 2.41 -15.60 29.33
N PHE A 216 2.63 -15.98 28.07
CA PHE A 216 2.36 -17.33 27.61
C PHE A 216 3.23 -18.34 28.36
N LEU A 217 4.52 -18.07 28.54
CA LEU A 217 5.40 -18.89 29.37
C LEU A 217 4.94 -18.96 30.83
N GLY A 218 4.52 -17.85 31.41
CA GLY A 218 3.96 -17.81 32.77
C GLY A 218 2.65 -18.60 32.91
N SER A 219 1.87 -18.79 31.84
CA SER A 219 0.65 -19.60 31.87
C SER A 219 0.87 -21.11 31.77
N LEU A 220 2.10 -21.54 31.46
CA LEU A 220 2.48 -22.95 31.32
C LEU A 220 3.03 -23.57 32.63
N PHE A 221 3.37 -22.75 33.62
CA PHE A 221 3.90 -23.13 34.93
C PHE A 221 2.97 -22.66 36.04
#